data_AF-A0A3M1HTC4-F1
#
_entry.id   AF-A0A3M1HTC4-F1
#
_cell.length_a   1.000
_cell.length_b   1.000
_cell.length_c   1.000
_cell.angle_alpha   90.00
_cell.angle_beta   90.00
_cell.angle_gamma   90.00
#
_symmetry.space_group_name_H-M   'P 1'
#
loop_
_entity.id
_entity.type
_entity.pdbx_description
1 polymer ?
#
loop_
_entity_poly.entity_id
_entity_poly.type
_entity_poly.pdbx_seq_one_letter_code
_entity_poly.pdbx_strand_id
1 'polypeptide(L)'
;MALLDLISDDEIDTRPIRLGTHHISGQPVRWPFASISHPSMLIVGRSGAGKTHAIKRLAGALADRGLAVHIIDSHGDIEVEDFETVEYGYHTGYGLNPLAIDPHPKFGGPKAAIAQVAKLLQSIHRSMGALQVAMFTYTCERALEKRGVSMRDPKTWQRGNITLDDIVQAIEAQLVSHKMGVEQDAAERMIAIAERIRRMQEAIETKDALPPEDRKRLEDDLARYGEEWKELASRVSTEDFSAVIDRIRSGFSFRGMQSLLIILRDLANSGLFNGKEPNPAKQHVRHLVRGIEPAHLTLLVETLLMRVFSYYARHTTKLNDGVRS
;
A
#
# COMPACT_ATOMS: atom_id res chain seq x y z
N MET A 1 11.60 -0.92 -0.39
CA MET A 1 12.91 -0.25 -0.22
C MET A 1 13.60 -0.17 -1.59
N ALA A 2 12.85 0.25 -2.62
CA ALA A 2 13.35 0.30 -4.00
C ALA A 2 13.15 1.72 -4.55
N LEU A 3 11.98 2.33 -4.33
CA LEU A 3 11.65 3.70 -4.79
C LEU A 3 12.51 4.88 -4.28
N LEU A 4 13.55 4.66 -3.47
CA LEU A 4 13.99 5.62 -2.44
C LEU A 4 15.51 5.89 -2.35
N ASP A 5 16.35 5.49 -3.31
CA ASP A 5 17.83 5.58 -3.16
C ASP A 5 18.52 6.63 -4.07
N LEU A 6 17.82 7.65 -4.57
CA LEU A 6 18.29 8.48 -5.71
C LEU A 6 18.47 9.98 -5.44
N ILE A 7 18.92 10.39 -4.25
CA ILE A 7 19.32 11.80 -4.07
C ILE A 7 20.82 11.92 -4.39
N SER A 8 21.20 12.76 -5.37
CA SER A 8 22.60 13.14 -5.55
C SER A 8 23.02 14.15 -4.48
N ASP A 9 24.28 14.06 -4.02
CA ASP A 9 24.93 15.01 -3.10
C ASP A 9 25.29 16.35 -3.80
N ASP A 10 24.66 16.66 -4.94
CA ASP A 10 24.95 17.90 -5.67
C ASP A 10 24.42 19.12 -4.91
N GLU A 11 25.18 20.21 -4.98
CA GLU A 11 24.84 21.48 -4.33
C GLU A 11 23.53 22.03 -4.91
N ILE A 12 22.47 22.12 -4.08
CA ILE A 12 21.18 22.66 -4.50
C ILE A 12 21.31 24.15 -4.87
N ASP A 13 20.94 24.49 -6.10
CA ASP A 13 20.92 25.89 -6.54
C ASP A 13 19.74 26.65 -5.89
N THR A 14 20.06 27.46 -4.88
CA THR A 14 19.09 28.24 -4.10
C THR A 14 18.58 29.51 -4.81
N ARG A 15 19.06 29.82 -6.03
CA ARG A 15 18.67 31.05 -6.74
C ARG A 15 17.17 31.06 -7.07
N PRO A 16 16.47 32.21 -6.90
CA PRO A 16 15.05 32.32 -7.16
C PRO A 16 14.63 31.86 -8.57
N ILE A 17 13.53 31.08 -8.65
CA ILE A 17 12.95 30.59 -9.91
C ILE A 17 12.18 31.71 -10.58
N ARG A 18 12.44 31.97 -11.87
CA ARG A 18 11.63 32.93 -12.63
C ARG A 18 10.26 32.30 -12.95
N LEU A 19 9.20 32.84 -12.37
CA LEU A 19 7.83 32.42 -12.67
C LEU A 19 7.32 33.03 -13.98
N GLY A 20 7.72 34.27 -14.26
CA GLY A 20 7.28 34.97 -15.44
C GLY A 20 7.63 36.45 -15.39
N THR A 21 6.69 37.26 -15.84
CA THR A 21 6.81 38.72 -15.94
C THR A 21 5.57 39.36 -15.35
N HIS A 22 5.75 40.43 -14.57
CA HIS A 22 4.66 41.19 -14.00
C HIS A 22 3.90 41.89 -15.13
N HIS A 23 2.59 41.66 -15.22
CA HIS A 23 1.77 42.07 -16.36
C HIS A 23 1.75 43.59 -16.62
N ILE A 24 1.89 44.42 -15.58
CA ILE A 24 1.93 45.89 -15.70
C ILE A 24 3.36 46.41 -15.94
N SER A 25 4.27 46.19 -14.99
CA SER A 25 5.63 46.76 -15.03
C SER A 25 6.60 46.09 -16.00
N GLY A 26 6.27 44.91 -16.54
CA GLY A 26 7.20 44.15 -17.38
C GLY A 26 8.40 43.56 -16.64
N GLN A 27 8.47 43.72 -15.31
CA GLN A 27 9.58 43.25 -14.49
C GLN A 27 9.49 41.72 -14.26
N PRO A 28 10.63 41.01 -14.15
CA PRO A 28 10.61 39.57 -13.91
C PRO A 28 10.06 39.26 -12.51
N VAL A 29 9.11 38.33 -12.44
CA VAL A 29 8.61 37.79 -11.17
C VAL A 29 9.42 36.55 -10.83
N ARG A 30 10.03 36.55 -9.64
CA ARG A 30 10.87 35.45 -9.15
C ARG A 30 10.34 34.92 -7.83
N TRP A 31 10.39 33.59 -7.69
CA TRP A 31 9.99 32.87 -6.50
C TRP A 31 11.22 32.42 -5.72
N PRO A 32 11.49 33.00 -4.54
CA PRO A 32 12.66 32.68 -3.74
C PRO A 32 12.38 31.46 -2.84
N PHE A 33 12.15 30.30 -3.46
CA PHE A 33 11.69 29.09 -2.76
C PHE A 33 12.59 28.67 -1.57
N ALA A 34 13.90 28.89 -1.67
CA ALA A 34 14.86 28.53 -0.63
C ALA A 34 14.86 29.45 0.60
N SER A 35 14.30 30.66 0.50
CA SER A 35 14.31 31.66 1.58
C SER A 35 12.97 31.81 2.30
N ILE A 36 11.93 31.05 1.90
CA ILE A 36 10.59 31.11 2.48
C ILE A 36 10.39 29.89 3.39
N SER A 37 9.80 30.09 4.57
CA SER A 37 9.57 29.02 5.54
C SER A 37 8.68 27.89 5.03
N HIS A 38 7.69 28.23 4.20
CA HIS A 38 6.75 27.28 3.59
C HIS A 38 6.62 27.62 2.10
N PRO A 39 7.47 27.05 1.23
CA PRO A 39 7.45 27.29 -0.21
C PRO A 39 6.31 26.50 -0.89
N SER A 40 5.08 26.64 -0.40
CA SER A 40 3.89 26.05 -1.01
C SER A 40 3.28 27.02 -2.03
N MET A 41 2.78 26.49 -3.14
CA MET A 41 2.15 27.28 -4.20
C MET A 41 0.80 26.69 -4.59
N LEU A 42 -0.21 27.54 -4.73
CA LEU A 42 -1.51 27.19 -5.27
C LEU A 42 -1.66 27.78 -6.68
N ILE A 43 -1.83 26.92 -7.69
CA ILE A 43 -2.05 27.34 -9.08
C ILE A 43 -3.52 27.10 -9.44
N VAL A 44 -4.29 28.18 -9.61
CA VAL A 44 -5.72 28.13 -9.94
C VAL A 44 -5.98 28.72 -11.31
N GLY A 45 -6.88 28.11 -12.07
CA GLY A 45 -7.31 28.63 -13.36
C GLY A 45 -8.34 27.72 -14.03
N ARG A 46 -9.15 28.28 -14.93
CA ARG A 46 -10.11 27.51 -15.74
C ARG A 46 -9.40 26.48 -16.62
N SER A 47 -10.16 25.52 -17.18
CA SER A 47 -9.61 24.65 -18.23
C SER A 47 -9.06 25.50 -19.38
N GLY A 48 -7.91 25.13 -19.94
CA GLY A 48 -7.21 25.91 -20.97
C GLY A 48 -6.40 27.11 -20.48
N ALA A 49 -6.43 27.46 -19.18
CA ALA A 49 -5.69 28.62 -18.64
C ALA A 49 -4.16 28.43 -18.51
N GLY A 50 -3.60 27.33 -19.02
CA GLY A 50 -2.16 27.06 -18.99
C GLY A 50 -1.61 26.47 -17.69
N LYS A 51 -2.45 25.89 -16.81
CA LYS A 51 -2.01 25.26 -15.55
C LYS A 51 -0.94 24.18 -15.77
N THR A 52 -1.21 23.24 -16.68
CA THR A 52 -0.28 22.16 -17.05
C THR A 52 1.04 22.74 -17.56
N HIS A 53 1.00 23.79 -18.37
CA HIS A 53 2.21 24.46 -18.86
C HIS A 53 3.02 25.11 -17.71
N ALA A 54 2.36 25.76 -16.75
CA ALA A 54 3.01 26.34 -15.59
C ALA A 54 3.67 25.27 -14.70
N ILE A 55 2.97 24.15 -14.45
CA ILE A 55 3.49 23.03 -13.65
C ILE A 55 4.73 22.42 -14.32
N LYS A 56 4.69 22.13 -15.63
CA LYS A 56 5.84 21.58 -16.37
C LYS A 56 7.06 22.48 -16.28
N ARG A 57 6.89 23.80 -16.49
CA ARG A 57 7.99 24.76 -16.39
C ARG A 57 8.56 24.87 -14.99
N LEU A 58 7.70 24.84 -13.97
CA LEU A 58 8.14 24.88 -12.58
C LEU A 58 8.88 23.59 -12.20
N ALA A 59 8.37 22.43 -12.60
CA ALA A 59 8.98 21.13 -12.35
C ALA A 59 10.38 21.03 -12.97
N GLY A 60 10.54 21.41 -14.25
CA GLY A 60 11.84 21.47 -14.90
C GLY A 60 12.78 22.45 -14.19
N ALA A 61 12.32 23.65 -13.86
CA ALA A 61 13.15 24.64 -13.16
C ALA A 61 13.57 24.21 -11.73
N LEU A 62 12.77 23.38 -11.04
CA LEU A 62 13.14 22.78 -9.76
C LEU A 62 14.16 21.65 -9.97
N ALA A 63 13.95 20.80 -10.98
CA ALA A 63 14.88 19.73 -11.34
C ALA A 63 16.26 20.28 -11.72
N ASP A 64 16.32 21.34 -12.55
CA ASP A 64 17.55 22.05 -12.93
C ASP A 64 18.33 22.60 -11.72
N ARG A 65 17.69 22.73 -10.55
CA ARG A 65 18.30 23.19 -9.29
C ARG A 65 18.78 22.05 -8.39
N GLY A 66 18.72 20.80 -8.86
CA GLY A 66 19.07 19.62 -8.08
C GLY A 66 17.98 19.16 -7.11
N LEU A 67 16.76 19.72 -7.18
CA LEU A 67 15.67 19.30 -6.30
C LEU A 67 15.00 18.05 -6.88
N ALA A 68 14.77 17.05 -6.03
CA ALA A 68 13.95 15.91 -6.41
C ALA A 68 12.50 16.37 -6.67
N VAL A 69 11.92 15.94 -7.79
CA VAL A 69 10.58 16.35 -8.19
C VAL A 69 9.73 15.10 -8.42
N HIS A 70 8.64 15.01 -7.68
CA HIS A 70 7.62 13.99 -7.89
C HIS A 70 6.33 14.65 -8.40
N ILE A 71 5.82 14.16 -9.52
CA ILE A 71 4.56 14.63 -10.11
C ILE A 71 3.53 13.51 -9.99
N ILE A 72 2.37 13.80 -9.41
CA ILE A 72 1.22 12.88 -9.45
C ILE A 72 0.31 13.34 -10.58
N ASP A 73 0.23 12.54 -11.64
CA ASP A 73 -0.45 12.91 -12.88
C ASP A 73 -1.64 11.99 -13.16
N SER A 74 -2.84 12.44 -12.80
CA SER A 74 -4.09 11.71 -13.02
C SER A 74 -4.67 11.88 -14.43
N HIS A 75 -4.27 12.91 -15.15
CA HIS A 75 -4.78 13.21 -16.50
C HIS A 75 -3.80 12.76 -17.58
N GLY A 76 -2.55 12.50 -17.21
CA GLY A 76 -1.42 12.14 -18.06
C GLY A 76 -1.02 13.22 -19.07
N ASP A 77 -1.28 14.48 -18.76
CA ASP A 77 -0.90 15.63 -19.60
C ASP A 77 0.39 16.31 -19.11
N ILE A 78 0.97 15.88 -17.98
CA ILE A 78 2.16 16.47 -17.35
C ILE A 78 3.44 15.67 -17.68
N GLU A 79 3.82 15.68 -18.95
CA GLU A 79 5.13 15.18 -19.39
C GLU A 79 6.22 16.27 -19.27
N VAL A 80 7.34 15.92 -18.65
CA VAL A 80 8.53 16.76 -18.44
C VAL A 80 9.75 15.97 -18.91
N GLU A 81 10.65 16.62 -19.65
CA GLU A 81 11.90 16.01 -20.13
C GLU A 81 12.74 15.51 -18.96
N ASP A 82 13.49 14.43 -19.17
CA ASP A 82 14.33 13.74 -18.18
C ASP A 82 13.64 13.12 -16.96
N PHE A 83 12.31 13.25 -16.80
CA PHE A 83 11.58 12.59 -15.73
C PHE A 83 11.30 11.13 -16.09
N GLU A 84 11.51 10.22 -15.15
CA GLU A 84 11.10 8.83 -15.31
C GLU A 84 9.59 8.69 -15.04
N THR A 85 8.89 7.94 -15.87
CA THR A 85 7.46 7.69 -15.68
C THR A 85 7.24 6.34 -15.00
N VAL A 86 6.60 6.37 -13.83
CA VAL A 86 6.07 5.18 -13.15
C VAL A 86 4.56 5.17 -13.36
N GLU A 87 4.07 4.24 -14.16
CA GLU A 87 2.64 4.09 -14.42
C GLU A 87 2.00 3.16 -13.40
N TYR A 88 0.85 3.54 -12.85
CA TYR A 88 0.05 2.66 -12.00
C TYR A 88 -1.24 2.29 -12.72
N GLY A 89 -1.53 1.00 -12.74
CA GLY A 89 -2.73 0.44 -13.34
C GLY A 89 -2.92 -1.01 -12.91
N TYR A 90 -4.13 -1.53 -13.07
CA TYR A 90 -4.55 -2.86 -12.59
C TYR A 90 -3.71 -4.03 -13.13
N HIS A 91 -2.98 -3.82 -14.24
CA HIS A 91 -2.17 -4.86 -14.90
C HIS A 91 -0.67 -4.57 -14.92
N THR A 92 -0.21 -3.55 -14.18
CA THR A 92 1.22 -3.15 -14.17
C THR A 92 2.14 -4.17 -13.50
N GLY A 93 1.60 -5.09 -12.70
CA GLY A 93 2.36 -6.16 -12.04
C GLY A 93 3.11 -5.71 -10.78
N TYR A 94 3.10 -4.42 -10.47
CA TYR A 94 3.67 -3.80 -9.27
C TYR A 94 2.64 -2.89 -8.60
N GLY A 95 2.88 -2.56 -7.33
CA GLY A 95 1.92 -1.84 -6.50
C GLY A 95 2.52 -1.40 -5.16
N LEU A 96 1.86 -0.44 -4.52
CA LEU A 96 2.30 0.07 -3.23
C LEU A 96 1.90 -0.89 -2.10
N ASN A 97 2.56 -0.78 -0.94
CA ASN A 97 2.06 -1.39 0.28
C ASN A 97 1.52 -0.29 1.22
N PRO A 98 0.18 -0.14 1.36
CA PRO A 98 -0.41 0.84 2.27
C PRO A 98 0.02 0.63 3.73
N LEU A 99 0.29 -0.61 4.12
CA LEU A 99 0.67 -1.01 5.47
C LEU A 99 2.19 -1.01 5.69
N ALA A 100 2.97 -0.40 4.78
CA ALA A 100 4.40 -0.26 4.96
C ALA A 100 4.72 0.58 6.21
N ILE A 101 5.55 0.02 7.08
CA ILE A 101 5.97 0.65 8.34
C ILE A 101 7.22 1.49 8.07
N ASP A 102 7.21 2.72 8.57
CA ASP A 102 8.44 3.49 8.73
C ASP A 102 9.15 3.03 10.02
N PRO A 103 10.36 2.42 9.93
CA PRO A 103 11.06 1.93 11.11
C PRO A 103 11.59 3.06 12.00
N HIS A 104 11.56 4.32 11.54
CA HIS A 104 12.12 5.42 12.30
C HIS A 104 11.16 5.87 13.44
N PRO A 105 11.60 5.89 14.73
CA PRO A 105 10.76 6.15 15.90
C PRO A 105 9.88 7.41 15.83
N LYS A 106 10.40 8.50 15.22
CA LYS A 106 9.68 9.78 15.08
C LYS A 106 8.38 9.70 14.26
N PHE A 107 8.18 8.66 13.45
CA PHE A 107 7.00 8.52 12.59
C PHE A 107 5.90 7.65 13.21
N GLY A 108 6.07 7.20 14.47
CA GLY A 108 5.04 6.48 15.22
C GLY A 108 4.90 5.00 14.88
N GLY A 109 5.68 4.48 13.93
CA GLY A 109 5.85 3.05 13.68
C GLY A 109 4.57 2.33 13.23
N PRO A 110 4.42 1.04 13.57
CA PRO A 110 3.31 0.22 13.07
C PRO A 110 1.95 0.74 13.50
N LYS A 111 1.82 1.30 14.71
CA LYS A 111 0.57 1.88 15.19
C LYS A 111 0.10 3.04 14.31
N ALA A 112 1.04 3.92 13.90
CA ALA A 112 0.71 5.04 13.03
C ALA A 112 0.32 4.57 11.62
N ALA A 113 1.03 3.59 11.06
CA ALA A 113 0.71 3.01 9.75
C ALA A 113 -0.70 2.40 9.73
N ILE A 114 -1.04 1.57 10.72
CA ILE A 114 -2.36 0.92 10.82
C ILE A 114 -3.47 1.97 10.96
N ALA A 115 -3.29 2.95 11.85
CA ALA A 115 -4.30 3.98 12.10
C ALA A 115 -4.54 4.85 10.85
N GLN A 116 -3.49 5.17 10.09
CA GLN A 116 -3.59 5.93 8.85
C GLN A 116 -4.35 5.14 7.78
N VAL A 117 -3.98 3.88 7.55
CA VAL A 117 -4.69 3.01 6.58
C VAL A 117 -6.15 2.82 7.00
N ALA A 118 -6.43 2.56 8.29
CA ALA A 118 -7.80 2.42 8.78
C ALA A 118 -8.64 3.68 8.50
N LYS A 119 -8.08 4.86 8.75
CA LYS A 119 -8.74 6.14 8.46
C LYS A 119 -9.00 6.34 6.96
N LEU A 120 -8.03 5.97 6.12
CA LEU A 120 -8.20 6.02 4.66
C LEU A 120 -9.31 5.08 4.21
N LEU A 121 -9.31 3.82 4.67
CA LEU A 121 -10.34 2.84 4.36
C LEU A 121 -11.74 3.33 4.78
N GLN A 122 -11.87 3.98 5.94
CA GLN A 122 -13.14 4.61 6.35
C GLN A 122 -13.58 5.75 5.43
N SER A 123 -12.63 6.52 4.88
CA SER A 123 -12.94 7.64 3.98
C SER A 123 -13.45 7.17 2.62
N ILE A 124 -12.93 6.04 2.10
CA ILE A 124 -13.33 5.48 0.81
C ILE A 124 -14.53 4.54 0.92
N HIS A 125 -14.69 3.82 2.04
CA HIS A 125 -15.80 2.90 2.29
C HIS A 125 -16.63 3.38 3.48
N ARG A 126 -17.73 4.08 3.19
CA ARG A 126 -18.70 4.55 4.20
C ARG A 126 -19.29 3.42 5.06
N SER A 127 -19.25 2.18 4.57
CA SER A 127 -19.68 1.00 5.32
C SER A 127 -18.72 0.58 6.43
N MET A 128 -17.47 1.08 6.46
CA MET A 128 -16.46 0.72 7.45
C MET A 128 -16.74 1.36 8.83
N GLY A 129 -17.63 0.73 9.59
CA GLY A 129 -18.01 1.18 10.93
C GLY A 129 -16.91 0.98 11.99
N ALA A 130 -17.12 1.52 13.18
CA ALA A 130 -16.17 1.45 14.29
C ALA A 130 -15.72 0.01 14.62
N LEU A 131 -16.64 -0.96 14.53
CA LEU A 131 -16.34 -2.37 14.73
C LEU A 131 -15.35 -2.91 13.69
N GLN A 132 -15.47 -2.52 12.43
CA GLN A 132 -14.58 -2.97 11.34
C GLN A 132 -13.20 -2.34 11.44
N VAL A 133 -13.12 -1.09 11.90
CA VAL A 133 -11.83 -0.49 12.26
C VAL A 133 -11.16 -1.25 13.39
N ALA A 134 -11.89 -1.61 14.44
CA ALA A 134 -11.35 -2.39 15.55
C ALA A 134 -10.85 -3.77 15.08
N MET A 135 -11.63 -4.47 14.24
CA MET A 135 -11.24 -5.75 13.64
C MET A 135 -10.00 -5.64 12.75
N PHE A 136 -9.98 -4.65 11.86
CA PHE A 136 -8.84 -4.40 10.98
C PHE A 136 -7.58 -4.13 11.79
N THR A 137 -7.68 -3.23 12.77
CA THR A 137 -6.56 -2.86 13.65
C THR A 137 -6.04 -4.10 14.37
N TYR A 138 -6.92 -4.81 15.10
CA TYR A 138 -6.58 -6.02 15.84
C TYR A 138 -5.89 -7.07 14.94
N THR A 139 -6.44 -7.31 13.75
CA THR A 139 -5.87 -8.29 12.81
C THR A 139 -4.47 -7.87 12.34
N CYS A 140 -4.26 -6.57 12.07
CA CYS A 140 -2.94 -6.04 11.75
C CYS A 140 -1.96 -6.22 12.90
N GLU A 141 -2.37 -5.96 14.15
CA GLU A 141 -1.48 -6.13 15.31
C GLU A 141 -1.04 -7.58 15.46
N ARG A 142 -1.98 -8.52 15.37
CA ARG A 142 -1.70 -9.95 15.44
C ARG A 142 -0.80 -10.43 14.29
N ALA A 143 -1.02 -9.96 13.07
CA ALA A 143 -0.19 -10.29 11.92
C ALA A 143 1.26 -9.80 12.10
N LEU A 144 1.44 -8.61 12.67
CA LEU A 144 2.76 -8.05 12.99
C LEU A 144 3.45 -8.79 14.13
N GLU A 145 2.71 -9.13 15.19
CA GLU A 145 3.23 -9.94 16.30
C GLU A 145 3.74 -11.30 15.81
N LYS A 146 3.02 -11.96 14.90
CA LYS A 146 3.47 -13.21 14.25
C LYS A 146 4.77 -13.02 13.46
N ARG A 147 5.06 -11.82 12.96
CA ARG A 147 6.33 -11.44 12.31
C ARG A 147 7.39 -10.94 13.29
N GLY A 148 7.13 -11.02 14.60
CA GLY A 148 8.04 -10.55 15.64
C GLY A 148 8.19 -9.04 15.71
N VAL A 149 7.23 -8.28 15.16
CA VAL A 149 7.16 -6.81 15.23
C VAL A 149 6.30 -6.40 16.43
N SER A 150 6.90 -5.65 17.35
CA SER A 150 6.23 -5.13 18.54
C SER A 150 5.72 -3.71 18.29
N MET A 151 4.49 -3.42 18.72
CA MET A 151 3.93 -2.07 18.70
C MET A 151 4.71 -1.06 19.54
N ARG A 152 5.49 -1.54 20.52
CA ARG A 152 6.14 -0.71 21.54
C ARG A 152 7.66 -0.67 21.43
N ASP A 153 8.27 -1.59 20.70
CA ASP A 153 9.73 -1.65 20.57
C ASP A 153 10.18 -1.29 19.14
N PRO A 154 10.69 -0.07 18.92
CA PRO A 154 11.17 0.37 17.62
C PRO A 154 12.28 -0.49 17.01
N LYS A 155 13.06 -1.22 17.83
CA LYS A 155 14.11 -2.13 17.34
C LYS A 155 13.55 -3.27 16.50
N THR A 156 12.26 -3.57 16.68
CA THR A 156 11.57 -4.66 15.97
C THR A 156 10.93 -4.21 14.65
N TRP A 157 10.77 -2.90 14.42
CA TRP A 157 10.00 -2.39 13.27
C TRP A 157 10.64 -2.66 11.91
N GLN A 158 11.95 -2.94 11.89
CA GLN A 158 12.66 -3.32 10.67
C GLN A 158 12.46 -4.78 10.26
N ARG A 159 11.87 -5.62 11.13
CA ARG A 159 11.77 -7.08 10.91
C ARG A 159 10.79 -7.46 9.80
N GLY A 160 9.91 -6.56 9.39
CA GLY A 160 9.03 -6.79 8.24
C GLY A 160 7.80 -5.92 8.26
N ASN A 161 7.20 -5.75 7.08
CA ASN A 161 5.89 -5.15 6.90
C ASN A 161 4.84 -6.25 6.79
N ILE A 162 3.57 -5.89 6.88
CA ILE A 162 2.42 -6.72 6.46
C ILE A 162 1.80 -6.10 5.20
N THR A 163 1.09 -6.89 4.40
CA THR A 163 0.36 -6.45 3.20
C THR A 163 -1.14 -6.55 3.40
N LEU A 164 -1.95 -6.02 2.48
CA LEU A 164 -3.39 -6.24 2.53
C LEU A 164 -3.75 -7.73 2.38
N ASP A 165 -2.98 -8.47 1.57
CA ASP A 165 -3.16 -9.91 1.38
C ASP A 165 -2.94 -10.69 2.67
N ASP A 166 -1.92 -10.32 3.47
CA ASP A 166 -1.70 -10.91 4.80
C ASP A 166 -2.93 -10.74 5.72
N ILE A 167 -3.61 -9.59 5.63
CA ILE A 167 -4.80 -9.30 6.43
C ILE A 167 -6.04 -10.02 5.89
N VAL A 168 -6.19 -10.11 4.56
CA VAL A 168 -7.25 -10.90 3.92
C VAL A 168 -7.16 -12.36 4.38
N GLN A 169 -5.98 -12.97 4.28
CA GLN A 169 -5.74 -14.35 4.73
C GLN A 169 -6.03 -14.54 6.22
N ALA A 170 -5.62 -13.58 7.06
CA ALA A 170 -5.87 -13.65 8.50
C ALA A 170 -7.37 -13.58 8.85
N ILE A 171 -8.14 -12.72 8.17
CA ILE A 171 -9.60 -12.61 8.38
C ILE A 171 -10.30 -13.87 7.87
N GLU A 172 -9.88 -14.42 6.73
CA GLU A 172 -10.41 -15.68 6.23
C GLU A 172 -10.19 -16.82 7.21
N ALA A 173 -8.99 -16.91 7.80
CA ALA A 173 -8.68 -17.90 8.83
C ALA A 173 -9.58 -17.74 10.07
N GLN A 174 -9.81 -16.51 10.51
CA GLN A 174 -10.75 -16.24 11.61
C GLN A 174 -12.19 -16.65 11.26
N LEU A 175 -12.65 -16.39 10.04
CA LEU A 175 -13.98 -16.80 9.58
C LEU A 175 -14.14 -18.31 9.48
N VAL A 176 -13.11 -19.02 8.99
CA VAL A 176 -13.09 -20.49 8.92
C VAL A 176 -13.04 -21.08 10.33
N SER A 177 -12.17 -20.57 11.20
CA SER A 177 -12.13 -20.94 12.61
C SER A 177 -13.49 -20.77 13.28
N HIS A 178 -14.13 -19.62 13.06
CA HIS A 178 -15.46 -19.33 13.60
C HIS A 178 -16.55 -20.28 13.08
N LYS A 179 -16.56 -20.54 11.76
CA LYS A 179 -17.59 -21.36 11.12
C LYS A 179 -17.43 -22.85 11.42
N MET A 180 -16.18 -23.32 11.53
CA MET A 180 -15.84 -24.72 11.69
C MET A 180 -15.51 -25.09 13.13
N GLY A 181 -15.50 -24.16 14.09
CA GLY A 181 -15.14 -24.45 15.48
C GLY A 181 -13.73 -25.02 15.65
N VAL A 182 -12.80 -24.62 14.77
CA VAL A 182 -11.40 -25.07 14.83
C VAL A 182 -10.50 -23.99 15.41
N GLU A 183 -9.36 -24.41 15.95
CA GLU A 183 -8.25 -23.52 16.27
C GLU A 183 -7.78 -22.73 15.03
N GLN A 184 -7.33 -21.50 15.25
CA GLN A 184 -6.93 -20.59 14.15
C GLN A 184 -5.80 -21.19 13.30
N ASP A 185 -4.82 -21.86 13.89
CA ASP A 185 -3.71 -22.49 13.16
C ASP A 185 -4.20 -23.64 12.25
N ALA A 186 -5.27 -24.35 12.67
CA ALA A 186 -5.91 -25.37 11.83
C ALA A 186 -6.69 -24.72 10.68
N ALA A 187 -7.36 -23.59 10.93
CA ALA A 187 -8.02 -22.81 9.88
C ALA A 187 -7.03 -22.27 8.83
N GLU A 188 -5.88 -21.73 9.26
CA GLU A 188 -4.81 -21.26 8.37
C GLU A 188 -4.30 -22.39 7.47
N ARG A 189 -4.09 -23.60 8.03
CA ARG A 189 -3.72 -24.80 7.25
C ARG A 189 -4.79 -25.21 6.26
N MET A 190 -6.06 -25.21 6.66
CA MET A 190 -7.17 -25.58 5.77
C MET A 190 -7.29 -24.62 4.58
N ILE A 191 -7.10 -23.31 4.79
CA ILE A 191 -7.09 -22.32 3.71
C ILE A 191 -5.92 -22.57 2.76
N ALA A 192 -4.71 -22.77 3.31
CA ALA A 192 -3.53 -23.06 2.50
C ALA A 192 -3.70 -24.34 1.65
N ILE A 193 -4.32 -25.37 2.20
CA ILE A 193 -4.66 -26.60 1.46
C ILE A 193 -5.68 -26.30 0.36
N ALA A 194 -6.77 -25.58 0.67
CA ALA A 194 -7.79 -25.23 -0.30
C ALA A 194 -7.24 -24.40 -1.49
N GLU A 195 -6.34 -23.45 -1.23
CA GLU A 195 -5.66 -22.69 -2.29
C GLU A 195 -4.73 -23.55 -3.16
N ARG A 196 -4.06 -24.54 -2.57
CA ARG A 196 -3.23 -25.49 -3.33
C ARG A 196 -4.11 -26.38 -4.20
N ILE A 197 -5.19 -26.92 -3.64
CA ILE A 197 -6.22 -27.68 -4.36
C ILE A 197 -6.73 -26.89 -5.56
N ARG A 198 -7.17 -25.63 -5.36
CA ARG A 198 -7.66 -24.77 -6.43
C ARG A 198 -6.62 -24.54 -7.53
N ARG A 199 -5.37 -24.19 -7.16
CA ARG A 199 -4.29 -23.96 -8.14
C ARG A 199 -3.96 -25.20 -8.96
N MET A 200 -4.00 -26.39 -8.34
CA MET A 200 -3.77 -27.65 -9.04
C MET A 200 -4.93 -27.99 -9.96
N GLN A 201 -6.18 -27.79 -9.52
CA GLN A 201 -7.38 -27.97 -10.36
C GLN A 201 -7.34 -27.05 -11.58
N GLU A 202 -7.06 -25.76 -11.38
CA GLU A 202 -6.89 -24.79 -12.47
C GLU A 202 -5.78 -25.21 -13.44
N ALA A 203 -4.64 -25.69 -12.93
CA ALA A 203 -3.54 -26.16 -13.77
C ALA A 203 -3.92 -27.41 -14.59
N ILE A 204 -4.73 -28.32 -14.03
CA ILE A 204 -5.24 -29.51 -14.73
C ILE A 204 -6.27 -29.12 -15.80
N GLU A 205 -7.11 -28.12 -15.51
CA GLU A 205 -8.20 -27.66 -16.38
C GLU A 205 -7.74 -26.75 -17.52
N THR A 206 -6.77 -25.85 -17.27
CA THR A 206 -6.36 -24.81 -18.24
C THR A 206 -5.17 -25.17 -19.10
N LYS A 207 -4.37 -26.19 -18.74
CA LYS A 207 -3.23 -26.62 -19.55
C LYS A 207 -3.61 -27.84 -20.39
N ASP A 208 -4.06 -27.59 -21.61
CA ASP A 208 -4.40 -28.59 -22.64
C ASP A 208 -3.26 -29.55 -23.06
N ALA A 209 -2.09 -29.51 -22.40
CA ALA A 209 -0.98 -30.42 -22.67
C ALA A 209 -0.04 -30.60 -21.48
N LEU A 210 -0.56 -30.88 -20.28
CA LEU A 210 0.30 -31.43 -19.23
C LEU A 210 0.78 -32.83 -19.64
N PRO A 211 2.09 -33.13 -19.61
CA PRO A 211 2.58 -34.49 -19.79
C PRO A 211 1.85 -35.46 -18.85
N PRO A 212 1.54 -36.70 -19.29
CA PRO A 212 0.80 -37.66 -18.48
C PRO A 212 1.39 -37.90 -17.09
N GLU A 213 2.71 -37.84 -16.96
CA GLU A 213 3.42 -37.98 -15.67
C GLU A 213 3.17 -36.78 -14.75
N ASP A 214 3.19 -35.56 -15.27
CA ASP A 214 2.93 -34.34 -14.51
C ASP A 214 1.46 -34.24 -14.09
N ARG A 215 0.54 -34.65 -14.97
CA ARG A 215 -0.89 -34.74 -14.65
C ARG A 215 -1.13 -35.74 -13.52
N LYS A 216 -0.58 -36.96 -13.63
CA LYS A 216 -0.71 -37.98 -12.59
C LYS A 216 -0.13 -37.52 -11.26
N ARG A 217 1.04 -36.86 -11.28
CA ARG A 217 1.64 -36.28 -10.07
C ARG A 217 0.74 -35.23 -9.41
N LEU A 218 0.12 -34.35 -10.20
CA LEU A 218 -0.82 -33.35 -9.68
C LEU A 218 -2.09 -34.01 -9.11
N GLU A 219 -2.60 -35.06 -9.75
CA GLU A 219 -3.75 -35.84 -9.26
C GLU A 219 -3.42 -36.58 -7.94
N ASP A 220 -2.23 -37.17 -7.82
CA ASP A 220 -1.75 -37.82 -6.59
C ASP A 220 -1.56 -36.79 -5.45
N ASP A 221 -0.97 -35.63 -5.74
CA ASP A 221 -0.82 -34.53 -4.79
C ASP A 221 -2.21 -34.00 -4.36
N LEU A 222 -3.16 -33.86 -5.29
CA LEU A 222 -4.55 -33.45 -5.03
C LEU A 222 -5.25 -34.43 -4.08
N ALA A 223 -5.09 -35.75 -4.30
CA ALA A 223 -5.64 -36.77 -3.42
C ALA A 223 -5.04 -36.68 -2.00
N ARG A 224 -3.71 -36.50 -1.89
CA ARG A 224 -3.04 -36.32 -0.59
C ARG A 224 -3.56 -35.09 0.17
N TYR A 225 -3.65 -33.95 -0.51
CA TYR A 225 -4.18 -32.72 0.10
C TYR A 225 -5.67 -32.84 0.46
N GLY A 226 -6.44 -33.60 -0.33
CA GLY A 226 -7.83 -33.92 -0.02
C GLY A 226 -7.99 -34.74 1.27
N GLU A 227 -7.13 -35.72 1.50
CA GLU A 227 -7.12 -36.50 2.75
C GLU A 227 -6.66 -35.67 3.96
N GLU A 228 -5.61 -34.85 3.80
CA GLU A 228 -5.17 -33.93 4.86
C GLU A 228 -6.28 -32.94 5.27
N TRP A 229 -7.05 -32.44 4.30
CA TRP A 229 -8.21 -31.59 4.56
C TRP A 229 -9.31 -32.34 5.33
N LYS A 230 -9.62 -33.58 4.92
CA LYS A 230 -10.62 -34.42 5.63
C LYS A 230 -10.19 -34.73 7.06
N GLU A 231 -8.91 -35.00 7.29
CA GLU A 231 -8.37 -35.24 8.62
C GLU A 231 -8.53 -33.99 9.51
N LEU A 232 -8.15 -32.81 9.00
CA LEU A 232 -8.35 -31.54 9.72
C LEU A 232 -9.84 -31.26 9.98
N ALA A 233 -10.71 -31.51 9.01
CA ALA A 233 -12.15 -31.37 9.16
C ALA A 233 -12.74 -32.38 10.16
N SER A 234 -12.19 -33.59 10.27
CA SER A 234 -12.65 -34.60 11.24
C SER A 234 -12.30 -34.24 12.69
N ARG A 235 -11.30 -33.39 12.90
CA ARG A 235 -10.91 -32.85 14.21
C ARG A 235 -11.84 -31.71 14.67
N VAL A 236 -12.78 -31.29 13.82
CA VAL A 236 -13.94 -30.48 14.20
C VAL A 236 -14.85 -31.35 15.07
N SER A 237 -14.46 -31.51 16.33
CA SER A 237 -15.35 -32.06 17.35
C SER A 237 -16.42 -31.01 17.66
N THR A 238 -17.64 -31.49 17.88
CA THR A 238 -18.83 -30.76 18.32
C THR A 238 -18.56 -29.91 19.57
N GLU A 239 -17.91 -28.75 19.42
CA GLU A 239 -17.95 -27.73 20.44
C GLU A 239 -19.40 -27.31 20.61
N ASP A 240 -19.84 -27.31 21.87
CA ASP A 240 -21.17 -26.93 22.29
C ASP A 240 -21.54 -25.62 21.59
N PHE A 241 -22.58 -25.65 20.76
CA PHE A 241 -23.03 -24.51 19.95
C PHE A 241 -23.25 -23.27 20.83
N SER A 242 -23.47 -23.46 22.14
CA SER A 242 -23.46 -22.45 23.21
C SER A 242 -22.13 -21.70 23.35
N ALA A 243 -20.97 -22.36 23.32
CA ALA A 243 -19.65 -21.71 23.40
C ALA A 243 -19.31 -20.91 22.12
N VAL A 244 -19.85 -21.34 20.98
CA VAL A 244 -19.81 -20.59 19.72
C VAL A 244 -20.70 -19.33 19.82
N ILE A 245 -21.89 -19.44 20.41
CA ILE A 245 -22.81 -18.32 20.70
C ILE A 245 -22.23 -17.32 21.71
N ASP A 246 -21.49 -17.78 22.73
CA ASP A 246 -20.83 -16.88 23.69
C ASP A 246 -19.60 -16.17 23.07
N ARG A 247 -18.89 -16.83 22.13
CA ARG A 247 -17.90 -16.13 21.26
C ARG A 247 -18.57 -15.09 20.36
N ILE A 248 -19.75 -15.39 19.80
CA ILE A 248 -20.57 -14.44 19.03
C ILE A 248 -20.95 -13.20 19.88
N ARG A 249 -21.16 -13.38 21.19
CA ARG A 249 -21.41 -12.26 22.14
C ARG A 249 -20.14 -11.51 22.56
N SER A 250 -18.95 -12.11 22.43
CA SER A 250 -17.69 -11.56 22.96
C SER A 250 -17.03 -10.42 22.16
N GLY A 251 -17.61 -9.97 21.03
CA GLY A 251 -17.34 -8.60 20.55
C GLY A 251 -16.95 -8.40 19.08
N PHE A 252 -16.85 -9.44 18.24
CA PHE A 252 -16.67 -9.28 16.79
C PHE A 252 -17.75 -10.04 16.03
N SER A 253 -18.62 -9.32 15.30
CA SER A 253 -19.72 -9.95 14.57
C SER A 253 -19.23 -10.59 13.27
N PHE A 254 -19.65 -11.84 13.01
CA PHE A 254 -19.39 -12.57 11.77
C PHE A 254 -19.69 -11.73 10.51
N ARG A 255 -20.82 -11.02 10.50
CA ARG A 255 -21.20 -10.10 9.41
C ARG A 255 -20.20 -8.96 9.21
N GLY A 256 -19.67 -8.41 10.31
CA GLY A 256 -18.67 -7.36 10.26
C GLY A 256 -17.36 -7.83 9.63
N MET A 257 -16.90 -9.03 10.00
CA MET A 257 -15.73 -9.68 9.39
C MET A 257 -15.93 -9.93 7.90
N GLN A 258 -17.08 -10.46 7.50
CA GLN A 258 -17.41 -10.66 6.08
C GLN A 258 -17.39 -9.35 5.28
N SER A 259 -17.98 -8.28 5.81
CA SER A 259 -17.99 -6.99 5.10
C SER A 259 -16.61 -6.36 5.03
N LEU A 260 -15.77 -6.50 6.07
CA LEU A 260 -14.38 -6.05 6.02
C LEU A 260 -13.57 -6.85 4.99
N LEU A 261 -13.76 -8.18 4.96
CA LEU A 261 -13.09 -9.06 4.00
C LEU A 261 -13.42 -8.67 2.55
N ILE A 262 -14.67 -8.36 2.23
CA ILE A 262 -15.07 -7.93 0.88
C ILE A 262 -14.28 -6.69 0.46
N ILE A 263 -14.21 -5.68 1.32
CA ILE A 263 -13.47 -4.43 1.06
C ILE A 263 -11.98 -4.71 0.85
N LEU A 264 -11.34 -5.44 1.77
CA LEU A 264 -9.90 -5.67 1.69
C LEU A 264 -9.51 -6.57 0.52
N ARG A 265 -10.36 -7.54 0.18
CA ARG A 265 -10.13 -8.46 -0.94
C ARG A 265 -10.24 -7.73 -2.28
N ASP A 266 -11.20 -6.80 -2.43
CA ASP A 266 -11.30 -5.94 -3.60
C ASP A 266 -10.01 -5.13 -3.82
N LEU A 267 -9.53 -4.47 -2.75
CA LEU A 267 -8.27 -3.74 -2.77
C LEU A 267 -7.06 -4.64 -3.07
N ALA A 268 -6.92 -5.78 -2.39
CA ALA A 268 -5.81 -6.70 -2.58
C ALA A 268 -5.76 -7.26 -4.01
N ASN A 269 -6.93 -7.58 -4.59
CA ASN A 269 -7.05 -8.15 -5.93
C ASN A 269 -6.90 -7.12 -7.06
N SER A 270 -6.94 -5.82 -6.76
CA SER A 270 -6.71 -4.76 -7.75
C SER A 270 -5.31 -4.82 -8.40
N GLY A 271 -4.34 -5.48 -7.75
CA GLY A 271 -2.94 -5.45 -8.19
C GLY A 271 -2.20 -4.15 -7.88
N LEU A 272 -2.91 -3.08 -7.47
CA LEU A 272 -2.32 -1.78 -7.10
C LEU A 272 -1.69 -1.78 -5.70
N PHE A 273 -2.09 -2.72 -4.83
CA PHE A 273 -1.72 -2.77 -3.41
C PHE A 273 -0.98 -4.04 -3.00
N ASN A 274 -0.14 -4.57 -3.90
CA ASN A 274 0.55 -5.85 -3.72
C ASN A 274 1.92 -5.75 -3.02
N GLY A 275 2.39 -4.53 -2.71
CA GLY A 275 3.67 -4.27 -2.06
C GLY A 275 4.93 -4.59 -2.88
N LYS A 276 4.79 -5.02 -4.14
CA LYS A 276 5.90 -5.09 -5.10
C LYS A 276 6.12 -3.69 -5.62
N GLU A 277 6.93 -2.90 -4.92
CA GLU A 277 7.06 -1.49 -5.25
C GLU A 277 7.84 -1.27 -6.56
N PRO A 278 7.49 -0.23 -7.35
CA PRO A 278 8.33 0.22 -8.43
C PRO A 278 9.69 0.71 -7.91
N ASN A 279 10.72 0.65 -8.76
CA ASN A 279 12.07 1.12 -8.46
C ASN A 279 12.55 2.07 -9.57
N PRO A 280 12.07 3.33 -9.59
CA PRO A 280 12.61 4.34 -10.48
C PRO A 280 14.11 4.45 -10.30
N ALA A 281 14.83 4.61 -11.41
CA ALA A 281 16.27 4.85 -11.50
C ALA A 281 16.62 6.35 -11.51
N LYS A 282 15.64 7.24 -11.70
CA LYS A 282 15.82 8.70 -11.67
C LYS A 282 15.24 9.36 -10.42
N GLN A 283 15.88 10.45 -9.99
CA GLN A 283 15.41 11.29 -8.88
C GLN A 283 14.10 12.03 -9.20
N HIS A 284 13.89 12.38 -10.48
CA HIS A 284 12.67 13.04 -10.94
C HIS A 284 11.69 12.01 -11.49
N VAL A 285 10.51 11.92 -10.87
CA VAL A 285 9.55 10.84 -11.15
C VAL A 285 8.16 11.41 -11.41
N ARG A 286 7.56 11.01 -12.51
CA ARG A 286 6.15 11.22 -12.83
C ARG A 286 5.39 9.94 -12.53
N HIS A 287 4.48 10.01 -11.56
CA HIS A 287 3.55 8.95 -11.20
C HIS A 287 2.27 9.11 -12.01
N LEU A 288 2.14 8.33 -13.09
CA LEU A 288 0.97 8.34 -13.97
C LEU A 288 -0.12 7.44 -13.37
N VAL A 289 -1.26 8.03 -13.00
CA VAL A 289 -2.36 7.34 -12.32
C VAL A 289 -3.66 7.50 -13.11
N ARG A 290 -3.82 6.74 -14.20
CA ARG A 290 -4.98 6.83 -15.12
C ARG A 290 -5.88 5.60 -15.05
N GLY A 291 -7.18 5.80 -15.25
CA GLY A 291 -8.14 4.70 -15.39
C GLY A 291 -8.37 3.88 -14.12
N ILE A 292 -8.04 4.44 -12.96
CA ILE A 292 -8.21 3.81 -11.64
C ILE A 292 -9.53 4.29 -11.03
N GLU A 293 -10.26 3.38 -10.39
CA GLU A 293 -11.51 3.70 -9.71
C GLU A 293 -11.27 4.71 -8.57
N PRO A 294 -12.19 5.67 -8.30
CA PRO A 294 -11.98 6.71 -7.29
C PRO A 294 -11.53 6.22 -5.91
N ALA A 295 -12.05 5.09 -5.42
CA ALA A 295 -11.66 4.52 -4.12
C ALA A 295 -10.20 4.06 -4.12
N HIS A 296 -9.81 3.29 -5.15
CA HIS A 296 -8.44 2.84 -5.37
C HIS A 296 -7.49 4.00 -5.60
N LEU A 297 -7.90 4.99 -6.40
CA LEU A 297 -7.09 6.18 -6.70
C LEU A 297 -6.79 6.96 -5.42
N THR A 298 -7.79 7.16 -4.56
CA THR A 298 -7.62 7.86 -3.28
C THR A 298 -6.59 7.15 -2.41
N LEU A 299 -6.74 5.83 -2.20
CA LEU A 299 -5.79 5.07 -1.38
C LEU A 299 -4.39 5.05 -1.99
N LEU A 300 -4.27 4.93 -3.31
CA LEU A 300 -3.00 4.94 -4.02
C LEU A 300 -2.27 6.28 -3.87
N VAL A 301 -2.95 7.39 -4.15
CA VAL A 301 -2.37 8.74 -4.07
C VAL A 301 -1.96 9.07 -2.64
N GLU A 302 -2.80 8.77 -1.65
CA GLU A 302 -2.48 9.00 -0.23
C GLU A 302 -1.27 8.15 0.21
N THR A 303 -1.23 6.88 -0.18
CA THR A 303 -0.09 6.00 0.09
C THR A 303 1.19 6.54 -0.55
N LEU A 304 1.10 7.02 -1.79
CA LEU A 304 2.23 7.59 -2.51
C LEU A 304 2.74 8.88 -1.85
N LEU A 305 1.84 9.79 -1.48
CA LEU A 305 2.18 11.03 -0.77
C LEU A 305 2.87 10.73 0.56
N MET A 306 2.32 9.82 1.36
CA MET A 306 2.93 9.39 2.63
C MET A 306 4.34 8.83 2.41
N ARG A 307 4.56 8.06 1.34
CA ARG A 307 5.87 7.49 1.00
C ARG A 307 6.89 8.56 0.65
N VAL A 308 6.50 9.48 -0.22
CA VAL A 308 7.32 10.62 -0.67
C VAL A 308 7.67 11.51 0.54
N PHE A 309 6.69 11.96 1.31
CA PHE A 309 6.93 12.86 2.44
C PHE A 309 7.74 12.22 3.58
N SER A 310 7.42 10.97 3.98
CA SER A 310 8.16 10.30 5.06
C SER A 310 9.63 10.11 4.67
N TYR A 311 9.90 9.84 3.40
CA TYR A 311 11.27 9.78 2.88
C TYR A 311 12.01 11.12 3.02
N TYR A 312 11.46 12.22 2.51
CA TYR A 312 12.13 13.53 2.60
C TYR A 312 12.27 14.02 4.04
N ALA A 313 11.30 13.74 4.93
CA ALA A 313 11.40 14.07 6.34
C ALA A 313 12.60 13.36 7.02
N ARG A 314 12.89 12.10 6.65
CA ARG A 314 14.07 11.37 7.15
C ARG A 314 15.39 11.98 6.70
N HIS A 315 15.48 12.43 5.45
CA HIS A 315 16.73 12.90 4.84
C HIS A 315 17.02 14.38 5.14
N THR A 316 15.99 15.20 5.34
CA THR A 316 16.14 16.61 5.79
C THR A 316 16.57 16.72 7.25
N THR A 317 16.23 15.74 8.11
CA THR A 317 16.69 15.74 9.51
C THR A 317 18.21 15.57 9.60
N LYS A 318 18.81 14.74 8.74
CA LYS A 318 20.27 14.57 8.67
C LYS A 318 21.00 15.85 8.25
N LEU A 319 20.41 16.65 7.37
CA LEU A 319 20.98 17.93 6.92
C LEU A 319 20.91 19.00 8.02
N ASN A 320 19.86 19.01 8.85
CA ASN A 320 19.71 20.00 9.92
C ASN A 320 20.54 19.71 11.18
N ASP A 321 20.88 18.44 11.44
CA ASP A 321 21.75 18.09 12.57
C ASP A 321 23.22 18.53 12.34
N GLY A 322 23.64 18.71 11.08
CA GLY A 322 24.95 19.26 10.71
C GLY A 322 25.02 20.80 10.67
N VAL A 323 23.88 21.49 10.79
CA VAL A 323 23.81 22.97 10.83
C VAL A 323 23.69 23.50 12.27
N ARG A 324 23.60 22.60 13.26
CA ARG A 324 23.57 22.92 14.69
C ARG A 324 24.86 22.56 15.46
N SER A 325 25.97 22.35 14.76
CA SER A 325 27.32 22.27 15.36
C SER A 325 28.15 23.49 14.98
#